data_AF-A0A7K0XFB7-F1
#
_entry.id   AF-A0A7K0XFB7-F1
#
_cell.length_a   1.000
_cell.length_b   1.000
_cell.length_c   1.000
_cell.angle_alpha   90.00
_cell.angle_beta   90.00
_cell.angle_gamma   90.00
#
_symmetry.space_group_name_H-M   'P 1'
#
loop_
_entity.id
_entity.type
_entity.pdbx_description
1 polymer ?
#
loop_
_entity_poly.entity_id
_entity_poly.type
_entity_poly.pdbx_seq_one_letter_code
_entity_poly.pdbx_strand_id
1 'polypeptide(L)'
;MCCVGHHNVLMQPAHVSPGLTVSAVARRLGVAPATLRTWDRRYGLGPSGHQAGAHRRYSAQDMVRLEHMRRLVIAGVPPVDAARDALHTEVLEVDEGATSPAVPSIASVTELIRHPAASTRTPVPELVGRAGGGGVIALPGASASSRGLARAALALDGPTCSAIIDASIEMQGVIATWNVLLVPVLAGVGERWRSSGKGIEIEHTLTGAVVSSLSEVMHRLKNPLNGRAVILAAADREQHSLPLWAVAAGLAERRI
;
A
#
# COMPACT_ATOMS: atom_id res chain seq x y z
N MET A 1 14.54 -69.59 7.66
CA MET A 1 13.15 -69.39 8.10
C MET A 1 13.09 -68.02 8.78
N CYS A 2 12.56 -67.01 8.06
CA CYS A 2 11.93 -65.77 8.58
C CYS A 2 12.79 -64.81 9.44
N CYS A 3 12.85 -63.48 9.33
CA CYS A 3 12.17 -62.44 8.56
C CYS A 3 13.08 -61.19 8.57
N VAL A 4 13.34 -60.56 7.42
CA VAL A 4 13.91 -59.21 7.36
C VAL A 4 12.75 -58.23 7.50
N GLY A 5 12.76 -57.45 8.58
CA GLY A 5 11.76 -56.43 8.85
C GLY A 5 11.82 -55.31 7.83
N HIS A 6 10.80 -55.22 6.98
CA HIS A 6 10.49 -54.02 6.21
C HIS A 6 10.21 -52.87 7.18
N HIS A 7 11.15 -51.93 7.33
CA HIS A 7 10.81 -50.61 7.85
C HIS A 7 9.99 -49.90 6.79
N ASN A 8 8.67 -50.00 6.97
CA ASN A 8 7.68 -49.25 6.23
C ASN A 8 7.93 -47.76 6.49
N VAL A 9 8.46 -47.04 5.49
CA VAL A 9 8.47 -45.58 5.48
C VAL A 9 7.01 -45.17 5.41
N LEU A 10 6.43 -44.86 6.57
CA LEU A 10 5.17 -44.13 6.66
C LEU A 10 5.40 -42.78 5.98
N MET A 11 5.02 -42.72 4.71
CA MET A 11 4.66 -41.54 3.95
C MET A 11 3.88 -40.62 4.89
N GLN A 12 4.56 -39.58 5.39
CA GLN A 12 3.90 -38.52 6.12
C GLN A 12 2.82 -37.94 5.19
N PRO A 13 1.55 -37.88 5.61
CA PRO A 13 0.55 -37.19 4.80
C PRO A 13 1.05 -35.76 4.62
N ALA A 14 1.14 -35.31 3.36
CA ALA A 14 1.41 -33.93 3.02
C ALA A 14 0.56 -33.06 3.93
N HIS A 15 1.19 -32.22 4.76
CA HIS A 15 0.49 -31.37 5.71
C HIS A 15 -0.49 -30.49 4.91
N VAL A 16 -1.77 -30.87 4.89
CA VAL A 16 -2.86 -30.01 4.44
C VAL A 16 -2.89 -28.86 5.43
N SER A 17 -2.16 -27.80 5.11
CA SER A 17 -2.08 -26.62 5.95
C SER A 17 -3.51 -26.09 6.10
N PRO A 18 -4.06 -26.02 7.33
CA PRO A 18 -5.41 -25.55 7.53
C PRO A 18 -5.52 -24.14 6.93
N GLY A 19 -6.46 -23.97 6.00
CA GLY A 19 -6.56 -22.72 5.26
C GLY A 19 -6.66 -21.51 6.20
N LEU A 20 -5.97 -20.44 5.84
CA LEU A 20 -5.76 -19.25 6.67
C LEU A 20 -7.02 -18.39 6.72
N THR A 21 -7.31 -17.82 7.89
CA THR A 21 -8.39 -16.83 8.01
C THR A 21 -7.99 -15.51 7.32
N VAL A 22 -8.97 -14.72 6.88
CA VAL A 22 -8.74 -13.39 6.27
C VAL A 22 -7.78 -12.54 7.13
N SER A 23 -7.94 -12.55 8.45
CA SER A 23 -7.09 -11.78 9.37
C SER A 23 -5.65 -12.29 9.42
N ALA A 24 -5.44 -13.60 9.30
CA ALA A 24 -4.10 -14.19 9.27
C ALA A 24 -3.38 -13.88 7.93
N VAL A 25 -4.11 -13.97 6.81
CA VAL A 25 -3.61 -13.63 5.47
C VAL A 25 -3.24 -12.16 5.39
N ALA A 26 -4.10 -11.28 5.89
CA ALA A 26 -3.86 -9.83 5.93
C ALA A 26 -2.58 -9.47 6.67
N ARG A 27 -2.38 -10.06 7.86
CA ARG A 27 -1.19 -9.85 8.68
C ARG A 27 0.08 -10.34 7.97
N ARG A 28 0.02 -11.50 7.32
CA ARG A 28 1.15 -12.10 6.61
C ARG A 28 1.56 -11.31 5.36
N LEU A 29 0.57 -10.77 4.64
CA LEU A 29 0.79 -9.94 3.46
C LEU A 29 1.11 -8.47 3.80
N GLY A 30 0.95 -8.05 5.05
CA GLY A 30 1.09 -6.64 5.42
C GLY A 30 0.05 -5.73 4.75
N VAL A 31 -1.16 -6.25 4.50
CA VAL A 31 -2.29 -5.51 3.91
C VAL A 31 -3.50 -5.61 4.83
N ALA A 32 -4.44 -4.66 4.74
CA ALA A 32 -5.64 -4.70 5.57
C ALA A 32 -6.60 -5.85 5.15
N PRO A 33 -7.36 -6.47 6.08
CA PRO A 33 -8.40 -7.46 5.75
C PRO A 33 -9.47 -6.95 4.78
N ALA A 34 -9.69 -5.64 4.72
CA ALA A 34 -10.61 -5.01 3.76
C ALA A 34 -10.05 -5.01 2.32
N THR A 35 -8.73 -4.90 2.15
CA THR A 35 -8.06 -5.00 0.84
C THR A 35 -8.27 -6.38 0.22
N LEU A 36 -8.10 -7.43 1.03
CA LEU A 36 -8.37 -8.82 0.60
C LEU A 36 -9.84 -9.03 0.20
N ARG A 37 -10.79 -8.48 0.97
CA ARG A 37 -12.22 -8.52 0.63
C ARG A 37 -12.54 -7.77 -0.66
N THR A 38 -11.80 -6.69 -0.95
CA THR A 38 -11.94 -5.93 -2.19
C THR A 38 -11.37 -6.70 -3.38
N TRP A 39 -10.21 -7.34 -3.21
CA TRP A 39 -9.61 -8.19 -4.25
C TRP A 39 -10.46 -9.43 -4.55
N ASP A 40 -11.02 -10.07 -3.53
CA ASP A 40 -12.03 -11.14 -3.64
C ASP A 40 -13.25 -10.68 -4.45
N ARG A 41 -13.92 -9.59 -4.02
CA ARG A 41 -15.14 -9.10 -4.67
C ARG A 41 -14.92 -8.53 -6.08
N ARG A 42 -13.82 -7.82 -6.30
CA ARG A 42 -13.60 -7.04 -7.54
C ARG A 42 -12.82 -7.82 -8.59
N TYR A 43 -11.88 -8.65 -8.17
CA TYR A 43 -10.99 -9.37 -9.07
C TYR A 43 -11.11 -10.89 -8.92
N GLY A 44 -11.93 -11.40 -8.00
CA GLY A 44 -12.07 -12.85 -7.81
C GLY A 44 -10.89 -13.51 -7.10
N LEU A 45 -9.99 -12.74 -6.46
CA LEU A 45 -8.90 -13.29 -5.61
C LEU A 45 -9.41 -13.71 -4.22
N GLY A 46 -10.50 -14.46 -4.21
CA GLY A 46 -11.08 -15.07 -3.02
C GLY A 46 -10.43 -16.41 -2.68
N PRO A 47 -10.81 -17.02 -1.54
CA PRO A 47 -10.37 -18.37 -1.20
C PRO A 47 -10.89 -19.40 -2.23
N SER A 48 -10.02 -20.28 -2.71
CA SER A 48 -10.36 -21.32 -3.70
C SER A 48 -11.21 -22.46 -3.11
N GLY A 49 -11.17 -22.67 -1.79
CA GLY A 49 -11.96 -23.69 -1.09
C GLY A 49 -13.32 -23.18 -0.59
N HIS A 50 -14.40 -23.46 -1.33
CA HIS A 50 -15.77 -23.25 -0.86
C HIS A 50 -16.30 -24.50 -0.15
N GLN A 51 -16.31 -24.52 1.18
CA GLN A 51 -17.20 -25.43 1.93
C GLN A 51 -18.45 -24.67 2.34
N ALA A 52 -19.61 -25.13 1.86
CA ALA A 52 -20.91 -24.55 2.19
C ALA A 52 -21.10 -24.54 3.72
N GLY A 53 -21.22 -23.34 4.30
CA GLY A 53 -21.46 -23.14 5.73
C GLY A 53 -20.21 -22.97 6.62
N ALA A 54 -18.99 -23.03 6.08
CA ALA A 54 -17.77 -22.82 6.86
C ALA A 54 -17.11 -21.44 6.60
N HIS A 55 -16.39 -20.93 7.61
CA HIS A 55 -15.67 -19.65 7.53
C HIS A 55 -14.69 -19.64 6.35
N ARG A 56 -14.62 -18.52 5.60
CA ARG A 56 -13.70 -18.31 4.47
C ARG A 56 -12.25 -18.61 4.87
N ARG A 57 -11.64 -19.62 4.23
CA ARG A 57 -10.26 -20.08 4.48
C ARG A 57 -9.44 -20.05 3.20
N TYR A 58 -8.36 -19.28 3.19
CA TYR A 58 -7.42 -19.16 2.07
C TYR A 58 -6.46 -20.35 2.04
N SER A 59 -6.32 -20.98 0.89
CA SER A 59 -5.35 -22.05 0.65
C SER A 59 -3.93 -21.50 0.47
N ALA A 60 -2.94 -22.40 0.43
CA ALA A 60 -1.57 -22.03 0.06
C ALA A 60 -1.49 -21.45 -1.36
N GLN A 61 -2.31 -21.95 -2.28
CA GLN A 61 -2.37 -21.45 -3.65
C GLN A 61 -2.94 -20.02 -3.69
N ASP A 62 -3.94 -19.72 -2.87
CA ASP A 62 -4.50 -18.37 -2.77
C ASP A 62 -3.46 -17.39 -2.22
N MET A 63 -2.63 -17.83 -1.27
CA MET A 63 -1.50 -17.04 -0.79
C MET A 63 -0.52 -16.67 -1.90
N VAL A 64 -0.17 -17.62 -2.78
CA VAL A 64 0.74 -17.36 -3.90
C VAL A 64 0.17 -16.30 -4.84
N ARG A 65 -1.11 -16.39 -5.20
CA ARG A 65 -1.78 -15.39 -6.05
C ARG A 65 -1.80 -14.01 -5.38
N LEU A 66 -2.12 -13.95 -4.08
CA LEU A 66 -2.17 -12.71 -3.32
C LEU A 66 -0.79 -12.06 -3.13
N GLU A 67 0.26 -12.85 -2.92
CA GLU A 67 1.65 -12.38 -2.84
C GLU A 67 2.13 -11.86 -4.20
N HIS A 68 1.78 -12.54 -5.30
CA HIS A 68 2.10 -12.11 -6.66
C HIS A 68 1.39 -10.79 -7.00
N MET A 69 0.09 -10.70 -6.74
CA MET A 69 -0.69 -9.47 -6.95
C MET A 69 -0.08 -8.30 -6.15
N ARG A 70 0.25 -8.50 -4.87
CA ARG A 70 0.88 -7.47 -4.04
C ARG A 70 2.20 -7.00 -4.63
N ARG A 71 3.04 -7.92 -5.11
CA ARG A 71 4.35 -7.60 -5.70
C ARG A 71 4.19 -6.73 -6.95
N LEU A 72 3.28 -7.09 -7.85
CA LEU A 72 3.03 -6.34 -9.08
C LEU A 72 2.49 -4.93 -8.78
N VAL A 73 1.59 -4.82 -7.79
CA VAL A 73 1.08 -3.51 -7.35
C VAL A 73 2.19 -2.64 -6.77
N ILE A 74 3.10 -3.19 -5.96
CA ILE A 74 4.27 -2.45 -5.45
C ILE A 74 5.23 -2.05 -6.58
N ALA A 75 5.35 -2.88 -7.61
CA ALA A 75 6.14 -2.59 -8.81
C ALA A 75 5.49 -1.55 -9.75
N GLY A 76 4.33 -1.01 -9.40
CA GLY A 76 3.63 0.03 -10.17
C GLY A 76 2.70 -0.50 -11.27
N VAL A 77 2.45 -1.82 -11.31
CA VAL A 77 1.47 -2.41 -12.25
C VAL A 77 0.05 -2.07 -11.79
N PRO A 78 -0.85 -1.63 -12.69
CA PRO A 78 -2.23 -1.34 -12.34
C PRO A 78 -2.92 -2.55 -11.67
N PRO A 79 -3.72 -2.36 -10.60
CA PRO A 79 -4.30 -3.47 -9.84
C PRO A 79 -5.15 -4.45 -10.64
N VAL A 80 -5.78 -3.99 -11.73
CA VAL A 80 -6.55 -4.87 -12.63
C VAL A 80 -5.66 -5.79 -13.46
N ASP A 81 -4.50 -5.29 -13.90
CA ASP A 81 -3.53 -6.06 -14.68
C ASP A 81 -2.74 -6.98 -13.75
N ALA A 82 -2.33 -6.48 -12.58
CA ALA A 82 -1.73 -7.29 -11.52
C ALA A 82 -2.64 -8.43 -11.04
N ALA A 83 -3.94 -8.18 -10.91
CA ALA A 83 -4.90 -9.22 -10.56
C ALA A 83 -5.08 -10.24 -11.69
N ARG A 84 -5.14 -9.78 -12.95
CA ARG A 84 -5.21 -10.66 -14.11
C ARG A 84 -4.00 -11.60 -14.13
N ASP A 85 -2.80 -11.06 -13.98
CA ASP A 85 -1.54 -11.84 -13.97
C ASP A 85 -1.47 -12.80 -12.78
N ALA A 86 -1.91 -12.36 -11.59
CA ALA A 86 -1.98 -13.20 -10.41
C ALA A 86 -2.96 -14.38 -10.54
N LEU A 87 -4.07 -14.21 -11.26
CA LEU A 87 -5.02 -15.29 -11.54
C LEU A 87 -4.47 -16.27 -12.59
N HIS A 88 -3.64 -15.79 -13.53
CA HIS A 88 -2.99 -16.64 -14.54
C HIS A 88 -1.76 -17.40 -14.01
N THR A 89 -1.32 -17.15 -12.78
CA THR A 89 -0.20 -17.84 -12.13
C THR A 89 -0.44 -19.36 -11.98
N GLU A 90 -1.66 -19.85 -12.20
CA GLU A 90 -2.02 -21.28 -12.20
C GLU A 90 -1.60 -22.09 -13.44
N VAL A 91 -1.11 -21.47 -14.52
CA VAL A 91 -0.75 -22.23 -15.75
C VAL A 91 0.71 -22.74 -15.73
N LEU A 92 1.47 -22.47 -14.67
CA LEU A 92 2.85 -22.94 -14.52
C LEU A 92 3.05 -23.76 -13.23
N GLU A 93 2.21 -24.78 -13.02
CA GLU A 93 2.63 -25.93 -12.20
C GLU A 93 3.24 -26.99 -13.11
N VAL A 94 4.58 -27.05 -13.03
CA VAL A 94 5.46 -28.21 -13.11
C VAL A 94 4.79 -29.53 -13.51
N ASP A 95 5.03 -29.94 -14.75
CA ASP A 95 5.05 -31.35 -15.12
C ASP A 95 6.25 -32.00 -14.42
N GLU A 96 5.98 -32.89 -13.46
CA GLU A 96 7.00 -33.78 -12.90
C GLU A 96 7.42 -34.79 -13.96
N GLY A 97 8.45 -34.42 -14.73
CA GLY A 97 9.05 -35.28 -15.73
C GLY A 97 10.42 -34.79 -16.17
N ALA A 98 11.44 -35.19 -15.39
CA ALA A 98 12.87 -35.25 -15.75
C ALA A 98 13.80 -34.06 -15.38
N THR A 99 14.70 -34.39 -14.44
CA THR A 99 16.14 -34.06 -14.37
C THR A 99 16.61 -32.63 -14.08
N SER A 100 17.12 -32.46 -12.85
CA SER A 100 18.30 -31.63 -12.47
C SER A 100 19.51 -31.97 -13.36
N PRO A 101 20.54 -31.11 -13.58
CA PRO A 101 21.07 -30.13 -12.61
C PRO A 101 21.64 -28.80 -13.15
N ALA A 102 21.86 -27.85 -12.22
CA ALA A 102 23.14 -27.15 -11.98
C ALA A 102 22.94 -25.70 -11.48
N VAL A 103 23.50 -25.43 -10.30
CA VAL A 103 23.72 -24.09 -9.74
C VAL A 103 24.94 -23.46 -10.43
N PRO A 104 24.98 -22.13 -10.66
CA PRO A 104 26.25 -21.42 -10.66
C PRO A 104 26.39 -20.48 -9.46
N SER A 105 27.60 -20.56 -8.94
CA SER A 105 28.24 -19.92 -7.80
C SER A 105 28.18 -18.39 -7.78
N ILE A 106 28.21 -17.86 -6.56
CA ILE A 106 28.51 -16.46 -6.23
C ILE A 106 30.02 -16.27 -6.44
N ALA A 107 30.43 -15.62 -7.53
CA ALA A 107 31.78 -15.15 -7.71
C ALA A 107 31.83 -13.85 -8.53
N SER A 108 32.59 -12.90 -7.98
CA SER A 108 33.10 -11.67 -8.61
C SER A 108 32.21 -10.43 -8.61
N VAL A 109 32.17 -9.79 -7.42
CA VAL A 109 32.23 -8.33 -7.30
C VAL A 109 33.66 -7.87 -7.66
N THR A 110 33.78 -6.64 -8.17
CA THR A 110 35.00 -5.88 -8.58
C THR A 110 35.61 -6.37 -9.91
N GLU A 111 35.71 -5.58 -10.99
CA GLU A 111 36.27 -4.23 -11.19
C GLU A 111 35.99 -3.89 -12.69
N LEU A 112 35.70 -2.70 -13.21
CA LEU A 112 36.55 -1.50 -13.26
C LEU A 112 35.80 -0.34 -13.96
N ILE A 113 36.14 0.88 -13.54
CA ILE A 113 35.58 2.19 -13.86
C ILE A 113 36.10 2.76 -15.19
N ARG A 114 35.24 3.45 -15.98
CA ARG A 114 35.63 4.63 -16.80
C ARG A 114 34.42 5.50 -17.23
N HIS A 115 34.30 6.71 -16.67
CA HIS A 115 33.45 7.85 -17.12
C HIS A 115 34.10 8.57 -18.35
N PRO A 116 33.50 9.57 -19.07
CA PRO A 116 32.38 10.46 -18.69
C PRO A 116 31.38 10.92 -19.81
N ALA A 117 30.39 11.72 -19.36
CA ALA A 117 29.69 12.83 -20.03
C ALA A 117 28.64 12.57 -21.14
N ALA A 118 27.37 12.89 -20.86
CA ALA A 118 26.64 14.00 -21.50
C ALA A 118 25.26 14.20 -20.85
N SER A 119 25.03 15.42 -20.40
CA SER A 119 23.76 15.94 -19.89
C SER A 119 22.75 16.05 -21.04
N THR A 120 21.58 15.43 -20.91
CA THR A 120 20.36 15.90 -21.57
C THR A 120 19.19 15.81 -20.60
N ARG A 121 18.60 16.98 -20.32
CA ARG A 121 17.35 17.16 -19.58
C ARG A 121 16.22 16.53 -20.42
N THR A 122 15.51 15.56 -19.87
CA THR A 122 14.27 15.06 -20.46
C THR A 122 13.08 15.73 -19.76
N PRO A 123 12.07 16.27 -20.48
CA PRO A 123 10.97 17.01 -19.88
C PRO A 123 9.94 16.09 -19.21
N VAL A 124 9.29 16.61 -18.18
CA VAL A 124 8.16 16.01 -17.45
C VAL A 124 7.01 15.71 -18.44
N PRO A 125 6.48 14.47 -18.51
CA PRO A 125 5.36 14.19 -19.40
C PRO A 125 4.06 14.75 -18.81
N GLU A 126 3.49 15.71 -19.51
CA GLU A 126 2.13 16.18 -19.34
C GLU A 126 1.15 15.11 -19.87
N LEU A 127 0.51 14.34 -18.98
CA LEU A 127 -0.55 13.40 -19.37
C LEU A 127 -1.93 14.07 -19.23
N VAL A 128 -2.52 14.39 -20.38
CA VAL A 128 -3.93 14.81 -20.52
C VAL A 128 -4.80 13.63 -20.95
N GLY A 129 -5.76 13.25 -20.08
CA GLY A 129 -7.12 12.69 -20.30
C GLY A 129 -7.35 11.53 -21.28
N ARG A 130 -8.21 10.53 -21.02
CA ARG A 130 -9.56 10.49 -20.41
C ARG A 130 -9.88 8.98 -20.18
N ALA A 131 -10.41 8.48 -19.06
CA ALA A 131 -11.73 8.60 -18.39
C ALA A 131 -12.46 7.25 -18.39
N GLY A 132 -12.90 6.80 -17.20
CA GLY A 132 -13.72 5.60 -17.01
C GLY A 132 -14.19 5.38 -15.57
N GLY A 133 -15.17 6.16 -15.13
CA GLY A 133 -16.20 5.77 -14.13
C GLY A 133 -15.79 5.56 -12.67
N GLY A 134 -15.74 6.63 -11.87
CA GLY A 134 -15.65 6.49 -10.40
C GLY A 134 -15.62 7.84 -9.68
N GLY A 135 -16.80 8.37 -9.31
CA GLY A 135 -17.07 9.51 -8.43
C GLY A 135 -15.94 10.52 -8.19
N VAL A 136 -15.93 11.60 -8.98
CA VAL A 136 -15.05 12.76 -8.78
C VAL A 136 -15.35 13.40 -7.42
N ILE A 137 -14.32 13.67 -6.61
CA ILE A 137 -14.45 14.54 -5.44
C ILE A 137 -14.62 15.97 -5.96
N ALA A 138 -15.79 16.57 -5.71
CA ALA A 138 -16.05 17.94 -6.09
C ALA A 138 -15.17 18.88 -5.24
N LEU A 139 -14.27 19.61 -5.90
CA LEU A 139 -13.41 20.62 -5.28
C LEU A 139 -13.52 21.94 -6.06
N PRO A 140 -14.56 22.76 -5.79
CA PRO A 140 -14.75 24.05 -6.46
C PRO A 140 -13.54 24.96 -6.19
N GLY A 141 -12.92 25.51 -7.24
CA GLY A 141 -11.76 26.41 -7.10
C GLY A 141 -10.44 25.74 -6.67
N ALA A 142 -10.35 24.41 -6.63
CA ALA A 142 -9.14 23.72 -6.18
C ALA A 142 -7.90 23.99 -7.06
N SER A 143 -6.72 23.96 -6.43
CA SER A 143 -5.44 23.94 -7.14
C SER A 143 -5.23 22.62 -7.91
N ALA A 144 -4.27 22.60 -8.83
CA ALA A 144 -3.87 21.38 -9.54
C ALA A 144 -3.42 20.28 -8.55
N SER A 145 -2.67 20.64 -7.51
CA SER A 145 -2.22 19.74 -6.45
C SER A 145 -3.39 19.15 -5.65
N SER A 146 -4.42 19.94 -5.35
CA SER A 146 -5.62 19.44 -4.66
C SER A 146 -6.39 18.41 -5.50
N ARG A 147 -6.55 18.68 -6.80
CA ARG A 147 -7.15 17.72 -7.74
C ARG A 147 -6.27 16.47 -7.92
N GLY A 148 -4.95 16.62 -7.90
CA GLY A 148 -3.99 15.52 -7.97
C GLY A 148 -4.09 14.61 -6.75
N LEU A 149 -4.07 15.21 -5.55
CA LEU A 149 -4.18 14.50 -4.28
C LEU A 149 -5.52 13.76 -4.17
N ALA A 150 -6.64 14.41 -4.51
CA ALA A 150 -7.95 13.78 -4.52
C ALA A 150 -8.01 12.57 -5.49
N ARG A 151 -7.38 12.67 -6.67
CA ARG A 151 -7.30 11.57 -7.63
C ARG A 151 -6.44 10.41 -7.11
N ALA A 152 -5.28 10.71 -6.52
CA ALA A 152 -4.42 9.70 -5.91
C ALA A 152 -5.15 8.96 -4.77
N ALA A 153 -5.85 9.70 -3.90
CA ALA A 153 -6.64 9.13 -2.83
C ALA A 153 -7.78 8.24 -3.34
N LEU A 154 -8.50 8.66 -4.39
CA LEU A 154 -9.53 7.85 -5.05
C LEU A 154 -8.97 6.56 -5.67
N ALA A 155 -7.73 6.60 -6.16
CA ALA A 155 -7.01 5.44 -6.68
C ALA A 155 -6.39 4.56 -5.57
N LEU A 156 -6.52 4.95 -4.30
CA LEU A 156 -5.88 4.34 -3.14
C LEU A 156 -4.34 4.31 -3.22
N ASP A 157 -3.78 5.29 -3.91
CA ASP A 157 -2.34 5.46 -4.10
C ASP A 157 -1.76 6.30 -2.96
N GLY A 158 -1.52 5.64 -1.82
CA GLY A 158 -0.90 6.24 -0.64
C GLY A 158 0.45 6.89 -0.91
N PRO A 159 1.41 6.21 -1.60
CA PRO A 159 2.70 6.80 -1.94
C PRO A 159 2.58 8.11 -2.74
N THR A 160 1.73 8.16 -3.77
CA THR A 160 1.51 9.39 -4.53
C THR A 160 0.85 10.48 -3.67
N CYS A 161 -0.05 10.11 -2.76
CA CYS A 161 -0.60 11.07 -1.80
C CYS A 161 0.51 11.70 -0.95
N SER A 162 1.37 10.88 -0.34
CA SER A 162 2.51 11.36 0.46
C SER A 162 3.45 12.24 -0.37
N ALA A 163 3.82 11.83 -1.58
CA ALA A 163 4.69 12.63 -2.45
C ALA A 163 4.11 14.02 -2.77
N ILE A 164 2.81 14.12 -3.04
CA ILE A 164 2.14 15.42 -3.27
C ILE A 164 2.12 16.27 -2.00
N ILE A 165 1.88 15.66 -0.85
CA ILE A 165 1.86 16.35 0.46
C ILE A 165 3.27 16.85 0.81
N ASP A 166 4.28 15.99 0.68
CA ASP A 166 5.68 16.30 0.99
C ASP A 166 6.19 17.43 0.10
N ALA A 167 5.94 17.37 -1.22
CA ALA A 167 6.30 18.43 -2.15
C ALA A 167 5.61 19.77 -1.81
N SER A 168 4.36 19.72 -1.32
CA SER A 168 3.66 20.91 -0.84
C SER A 168 4.29 21.47 0.44
N ILE A 169 4.62 20.60 1.41
CA ILE A 169 5.29 21.02 2.66
C ILE A 169 6.62 21.68 2.35
N GLU A 170 7.43 21.11 1.45
CA GLU A 170 8.70 21.69 1.05
C GLU A 170 8.56 23.06 0.36
N MET A 171 7.50 23.24 -0.43
CA MET A 171 7.29 24.46 -1.20
C MET A 171 6.72 25.62 -0.38
N GLN A 172 5.80 25.37 0.55
CA GLN A 172 5.03 26.42 1.24
C GLN A 172 4.93 26.22 2.76
N GLY A 173 5.53 25.17 3.31
CA GLY A 173 5.51 24.84 4.73
C GLY A 173 4.27 24.05 5.17
N VAL A 174 4.31 23.57 6.41
CA VAL A 174 3.28 22.69 7.00
C VAL A 174 1.93 23.39 7.09
N ILE A 175 1.88 24.58 7.70
CA ILE A 175 0.60 25.25 7.99
C ILE A 175 -0.10 25.73 6.71
N ALA A 176 0.66 26.21 5.72
CA ALA A 176 0.09 26.55 4.43
C ALA A 176 -0.47 25.30 3.75
N THR A 177 0.31 24.22 3.67
CA THR A 177 -0.13 22.93 3.11
C THR A 177 -1.39 22.41 3.79
N TRP A 178 -1.47 22.49 5.11
CA TRP A 178 -2.66 22.11 5.86
C TRP A 178 -3.91 22.86 5.39
N ASN A 179 -3.84 24.20 5.34
CA ASN A 179 -4.98 25.05 5.02
C ASN A 179 -5.37 25.03 3.53
N VAL A 180 -4.40 25.06 2.62
CA VAL A 180 -4.66 25.25 1.18
C VAL A 180 -4.76 23.94 0.39
N LEU A 181 -4.24 22.83 0.94
CA LEU A 181 -4.25 21.52 0.28
C LEU A 181 -5.05 20.48 1.09
N LEU A 182 -4.69 20.25 2.35
CA LEU A 182 -5.23 19.13 3.11
C LEU A 182 -6.68 19.35 3.54
N VAL A 183 -6.99 20.49 4.15
CA VAL A 183 -8.36 20.82 4.61
C VAL A 183 -9.40 20.72 3.48
N PRO A 184 -9.18 21.34 2.29
CA PRO A 184 -10.14 21.23 1.19
C PRO A 184 -10.35 19.79 0.71
N VAL A 185 -9.28 18.99 0.61
CA VAL A 185 -9.38 17.60 0.14
C VAL A 185 -10.04 16.71 1.18
N LEU A 186 -9.69 16.83 2.45
CA LEU A 186 -10.32 16.10 3.56
C LEU A 186 -11.82 16.42 3.66
N ALA A 187 -12.20 17.69 3.54
CA ALA A 187 -13.61 18.10 3.52
C ALA A 187 -14.36 17.49 2.33
N GLY A 188 -13.76 17.52 1.14
CA GLY A 188 -14.35 16.91 -0.06
C GLY A 188 -14.51 15.39 0.05
N VAL A 189 -13.54 14.69 0.64
CA VAL A 189 -13.65 13.24 0.91
C VAL A 189 -14.76 12.94 1.91
N GLY A 190 -14.85 13.71 3.01
CA GLY A 190 -15.88 13.52 4.03
C GLY A 190 -17.30 13.80 3.53
N GLU A 191 -17.48 14.80 2.67
CA GLU A 191 -18.78 15.07 2.02
C GLU A 191 -19.22 13.89 1.14
N ARG A 192 -18.27 13.30 0.40
CA ARG A 192 -18.52 12.12 -0.41
C ARG A 192 -18.89 10.90 0.43
N TRP A 193 -18.25 10.71 1.58
CA TRP A 193 -18.62 9.64 2.51
C TRP A 193 -20.05 9.86 3.03
N ARG A 194 -20.39 11.08 3.48
CA ARG A 194 -21.75 11.40 3.96
C ARG A 194 -22.84 11.16 2.92
N SER A 195 -22.57 11.48 1.66
CA SER A 195 -23.55 11.33 0.58
C SER A 195 -23.69 9.89 0.04
N SER A 196 -22.65 9.05 0.14
CA SER A 196 -22.63 7.72 -0.49
C SER A 196 -22.50 6.53 0.47
N GLY A 197 -22.10 6.77 1.73
CA GLY A 197 -21.79 5.74 2.73
C GLY A 197 -20.62 4.81 2.36
N LYS A 198 -19.84 5.17 1.33
CA LYS A 198 -18.74 4.37 0.77
C LYS A 198 -17.46 5.21 0.74
N GLY A 199 -16.29 4.56 0.78
CA GLY A 199 -14.99 5.25 0.67
C GLY A 199 -14.22 5.43 1.98
N ILE A 200 -14.54 4.64 3.01
CA ILE A 200 -13.75 4.59 4.26
C ILE A 200 -12.28 4.24 3.95
N GLU A 201 -12.06 3.41 2.93
CA GLU A 201 -10.72 3.09 2.44
C GLU A 201 -9.96 4.32 1.93
N ILE A 202 -10.65 5.28 1.31
CA ILE A 202 -10.04 6.52 0.81
C ILE A 202 -9.68 7.44 1.97
N GLU A 203 -10.56 7.54 2.97
CA GLU A 203 -10.28 8.26 4.22
C GLU A 203 -9.06 7.68 4.94
N HIS A 204 -8.97 6.35 5.06
CA HIS A 204 -7.81 5.71 5.66
C HIS A 204 -6.53 5.94 4.86
N THR A 205 -6.56 5.80 3.53
CA THR A 205 -5.38 6.06 2.69
C THR A 205 -4.91 7.50 2.83
N LEU A 206 -5.83 8.46 2.73
CA LEU A 206 -5.49 9.88 2.83
C LEU A 206 -5.00 10.24 4.23
N THR A 207 -5.67 9.77 5.28
CA THR A 207 -5.26 9.98 6.68
C THR A 207 -3.88 9.39 6.94
N GLY A 208 -3.61 8.18 6.46
CA GLY A 208 -2.30 7.53 6.58
C GLY A 208 -1.19 8.32 5.89
N ALA A 209 -1.43 8.81 4.68
CA ALA A 209 -0.47 9.65 3.96
C ALA A 209 -0.19 10.96 4.70
N VAL A 210 -1.24 11.64 5.21
CA VAL A 210 -1.10 12.87 6.00
C VAL A 210 -0.30 12.63 7.28
N VAL A 211 -0.64 11.60 8.06
CA VAL A 211 0.08 11.27 9.29
C VAL A 211 1.55 10.94 8.99
N SER A 212 1.83 10.19 7.91
CA SER A 212 3.20 9.85 7.51
C SER A 212 4.01 11.11 7.20
N SER A 213 3.51 11.97 6.31
CA SER A 213 4.21 13.21 5.90
C SER A 213 4.45 14.17 7.08
N LEU A 214 3.45 14.35 7.95
CA LEU A 214 3.59 15.21 9.13
C LEU A 214 4.53 14.59 10.18
N SER A 215 4.53 13.26 10.34
CA SER A 215 5.48 12.55 11.19
C SER A 215 6.91 12.75 10.73
N GLU A 216 7.18 12.69 9.42
CA GLU A 216 8.52 12.92 8.88
C GLU A 216 9.03 14.34 9.16
N VAL A 217 8.15 15.35 9.17
CA VAL A 217 8.55 16.70 9.62
C VAL A 217 8.96 16.70 11.08
N MET A 218 8.19 16.04 11.95
CA MET A 218 8.50 15.96 13.37
C MET A 218 9.81 15.20 13.65
N HIS A 219 10.05 14.07 12.98
CA HIS A 219 11.27 13.29 13.16
C HIS A 219 12.53 14.00 12.65
N ARG A 220 12.39 14.97 11.74
CA ARG A 220 13.50 15.81 11.26
C ARG A 220 13.95 16.87 12.27
N LEU A 221 13.18 17.15 13.32
CA LEU A 221 13.56 18.10 14.36
C LEU A 221 14.82 17.63 15.09
N LYS A 222 15.91 18.35 14.87
CA LYS A 222 17.17 18.20 15.61
C LYS A 222 17.48 19.52 16.30
N ASN A 223 17.86 19.47 17.58
CA ASN A 223 18.21 20.63 18.40
C ASN A 223 17.07 21.67 18.49
N PRO A 224 16.00 21.40 19.27
CA PRO A 224 14.92 22.34 19.45
C PRO A 224 15.40 23.62 20.16
N LEU A 225 14.79 24.75 19.81
CA LEU A 225 15.03 26.05 20.46
C LEU A 225 14.54 26.05 21.91
N ASN A 226 13.49 25.26 22.19
CA ASN A 226 12.91 25.10 23.51
C ASN A 226 12.97 23.63 23.92
N GLY A 227 13.68 23.32 25.02
CA GLY A 227 13.77 21.95 25.53
C GLY A 227 12.55 21.49 26.33
N ARG A 228 11.54 22.36 26.55
CA ARG A 228 10.32 21.99 27.29
C ARG A 228 9.36 21.25 26.37
N ALA A 229 8.93 20.06 26.80
CA ALA A 229 7.96 19.25 26.08
C ALA A 229 6.61 19.98 25.93
N VAL A 230 6.04 19.93 24.73
CA VAL A 230 4.68 20.41 24.43
C VAL A 230 3.77 19.19 24.30
N ILE A 231 2.68 19.18 25.07
CA ILE A 231 1.66 18.12 25.01
C ILE A 231 0.47 18.67 24.22
N LEU A 232 0.09 17.95 23.16
CA LEU A 232 -1.11 18.22 22.38
C LEU A 232 -2.15 17.14 22.69
N ALA A 233 -3.37 17.55 23.01
CA ALA A 233 -4.47 16.65 23.34
C ALA A 233 -5.76 17.13 22.69
N ALA A 234 -6.60 16.19 22.27
CA ALA A 234 -7.95 16.46 21.83
C ALA A 234 -8.90 16.55 23.04
N ALA A 235 -10.06 17.18 22.87
CA ALA A 235 -11.12 17.16 23.87
C ALA A 235 -11.67 15.73 24.07
N ASP A 236 -12.35 15.49 25.19
CA ASP A 236 -12.99 14.18 25.43
C ASP A 236 -13.92 13.81 24.28
N ARG A 237 -13.80 12.57 23.80
CA ARG A 237 -14.54 11.97 22.66
C ARG A 237 -14.30 12.61 21.28
N GLU A 238 -13.41 13.59 21.15
CA GLU A 238 -13.03 14.13 19.84
C GLU A 238 -12.20 13.11 19.06
N GLN A 239 -12.65 12.77 17.84
CA GLN A 239 -12.02 11.78 16.98
C GLN A 239 -11.14 12.44 15.89
N HIS A 240 -11.31 13.74 15.64
CA HIS A 240 -10.55 14.48 14.65
C HIS A 240 -9.16 14.87 15.19
N SER A 241 -8.20 13.96 15.06
CA SER A 241 -6.84 14.16 15.55
C SER A 241 -5.88 14.80 14.54
N LEU A 242 -6.18 14.76 13.23
CA LEU A 242 -5.31 15.31 12.18
C LEU A 242 -4.88 16.78 12.40
N PRO A 243 -5.75 17.70 12.88
CA PRO A 243 -5.31 19.06 13.20
C PRO A 243 -4.18 19.11 14.25
N LEU A 244 -4.18 18.18 15.22
CA LEU A 244 -3.10 18.11 16.22
C LEU A 244 -1.77 17.69 15.60
N TRP A 245 -1.79 16.77 14.62
CA TRP A 245 -0.59 16.42 13.85
C TRP A 245 -0.06 17.61 13.05
N ALA A 246 -0.95 18.42 12.46
CA ALA A 246 -0.56 19.62 11.73
C ALA A 246 0.08 20.67 12.63
N VAL A 247 -0.48 20.87 13.84
CA VAL A 247 0.11 21.75 14.86
C VAL A 247 1.46 21.21 15.31
N ALA A 248 1.58 19.91 15.62
CA ALA A 248 2.83 19.29 16.06
C ALA A 248 3.93 19.44 15.00
N ALA A 249 3.63 19.14 13.74
CA ALA A 249 4.55 19.32 12.63
C ALA A 249 4.90 20.79 12.39
N GLY A 250 3.95 21.72 12.55
CA GLY A 250 4.21 23.16 12.45
C GLY A 250 5.08 23.71 13.57
N LEU A 251 4.98 23.16 14.79
CA LEU A 251 5.91 23.47 15.88
C LEU A 251 7.31 22.92 15.58
N ALA A 252 7.40 21.67 15.11
CA ALA A 252 8.66 21.05 14.74
C ALA A 252 9.37 21.79 13.59
N GLU A 253 8.62 22.25 12.57
CA GLU A 253 9.12 23.09 11.48
C GLU A 253 9.76 24.39 12.01
N ARG A 254 9.19 24.96 13.08
CA ARG A 254 9.70 26.17 13.77
C ARG A 254 10.73 25.87 14.85
N ARG A 255 11.12 24.60 14.99
CA ARG A 255 12.04 24.09 16.01
C ARG A 255 11.59 24.35 17.46
N ILE A 256 10.28 24.28 17.70
CA ILE A 256 9.68 24.35 19.04
C ILE A 256 9.35 22.94 19.51
#